data_AF-A0A1B7LF74-F1
#
_entry.id   AF-A0A1B7LF74-F1
#
_cell.length_a   1.000
_cell.length_b   1.000
_cell.length_c   1.000
_cell.angle_alpha   90.00
_cell.angle_beta   90.00
_cell.angle_gamma   90.00
#
_symmetry.space_group_name_H-M   'P 1'
#
loop_
_entity.id
_entity.type
_entity.pdbx_description
1 polymer ?
#
loop_
_entity_poly.entity_id
_entity_poly.type
_entity_poly.pdbx_seq_one_letter_code
_entity_poly.pdbx_strand_id
1 'polypeptide(L)' 'MKFQCSNCGYVLEQASEPLPEKCPSCGQACTWLDVSCYIPDCGGPGEGTMDERLYKKKEEKDIP' A
#
# COMPACT_ATOMS: atom_id res chain seq x y z
N MET A 1 -11.51 -9.34 5.04
CA MET A 1 -10.08 -9.16 5.37
C MET A 1 -9.28 -9.54 4.12
N LYS A 2 -8.01 -9.18 4.04
CA LYS A 2 -7.17 -9.49 2.86
C LYS A 2 -5.88 -10.09 3.36
N PHE A 3 -5.49 -11.23 2.81
CA PHE A 3 -4.29 -11.94 3.23
C PHE A 3 -3.35 -12.17 2.06
N GLN A 4 -2.08 -11.84 2.20
CA GLN A 4 -1.08 -12.04 1.17
C GLN A 4 -0.20 -13.25 1.49
N CYS A 5 0.01 -14.14 0.52
CA CYS A 5 0.93 -15.25 0.66
C CYS A 5 2.37 -14.75 0.63
N SER A 6 3.14 -15.09 1.66
CA SER A 6 4.56 -14.74 1.80
C SER A 6 5.48 -15.33 0.72
N ASN A 7 5.09 -16.41 0.06
CA ASN A 7 5.93 -17.08 -0.95
C ASN A 7 5.81 -16.48 -2.35
N CYS A 8 4.58 -16.21 -2.80
CA CYS A 8 4.31 -15.79 -4.19
C CYS A 8 3.63 -14.42 -4.32
N GLY A 9 3.21 -13.81 -3.20
CA GLY A 9 2.51 -12.52 -3.20
C GLY A 9 1.03 -12.59 -3.60
N TYR A 10 0.45 -13.78 -3.74
CA TYR A 10 -0.99 -13.92 -4.02
C TYR A 10 -1.84 -13.32 -2.89
N VAL A 11 -2.82 -12.49 -3.24
CA VAL A 11 -3.75 -11.86 -2.29
C VAL A 11 -5.07 -12.62 -2.28
N LEU A 12 -5.46 -13.10 -1.10
CA LEU A 12 -6.67 -13.82 -0.80
C LEU A 12 -7.66 -12.87 -0.09
N GLU A 13 -8.75 -12.52 -0.78
CA GLU A 13 -9.82 -11.67 -0.22
C GLU A 13 -10.85 -12.53 0.52
N GLN A 14 -10.56 -12.85 1.80
CA GLN A 14 -11.44 -13.65 2.64
C GLN A 14 -11.96 -12.85 3.84
N ALA A 15 -13.26 -12.97 4.12
CA ALA A 15 -13.91 -12.25 5.21
C ALA A 15 -13.63 -12.85 6.61
N SER A 16 -13.18 -14.11 6.70
CA SER A 16 -13.09 -14.86 7.95
C SER A 16 -12.10 -16.03 7.88
N GLU A 17 -11.50 -16.36 9.03
CA GLU A 17 -10.69 -17.57 9.27
C GLU A 17 -11.57 -18.84 9.29
N PRO A 18 -11.02 -20.04 9.01
CA PRO A 18 -9.60 -20.36 8.83
C PRO A 18 -9.07 -20.15 7.41
N LEU A 19 -7.80 -19.76 7.32
CA LEU A 19 -7.06 -19.64 6.06
C LEU A 19 -6.60 -21.02 5.57
N PRO A 20 -6.53 -21.24 4.24
CA PRO A 20 -6.07 -22.51 3.72
C PRO A 20 -4.59 -22.71 4.03
N GLU A 21 -4.20 -23.91 4.48
CA GLU A 21 -2.78 -24.22 4.77
C GLU A 21 -1.88 -24.09 3.54
N LYS A 22 -2.45 -24.34 2.34
CA LYS A 22 -1.75 -24.22 1.06
C LYS A 22 -2.29 -23.05 0.26
N CYS A 23 -1.38 -22.27 -0.32
CA CYS A 23 -1.74 -21.20 -1.22
C CYS A 23 -2.41 -21.76 -2.49
N PRO A 24 -3.57 -21.24 -2.94
CA PRO A 24 -4.20 -21.69 -4.18
C PRO A 24 -3.43 -21.29 -5.44
N SER A 25 -2.51 -20.31 -5.34
CA SER A 25 -1.72 -19.83 -6.46
C SER A 25 -0.42 -20.63 -6.66
N CYS A 26 0.34 -20.90 -5.59
CA CYS A 26 1.61 -21.64 -5.69
C CYS A 26 1.54 -23.09 -5.18
N GLY A 27 0.44 -23.49 -4.52
CA GLY A 27 0.23 -24.85 -4.00
C GLY A 27 1.09 -25.22 -2.78
N GLN A 28 1.93 -24.31 -2.29
CA GLN A 28 2.82 -24.53 -1.16
C GLN A 28 2.23 -24.00 0.14
N ALA A 29 2.70 -24.55 1.27
CA ALA A 29 2.39 -23.99 2.58
C ALA A 29 3.07 -22.63 2.73
N CYS A 30 2.31 -21.59 3.10
CA CYS A 30 2.84 -20.25 3.32
C CYS A 30 2.18 -19.56 4.51
N THR A 31 2.91 -18.63 5.12
CA THR A 31 2.36 -17.74 6.13
C THR A 31 1.53 -16.67 5.43
N TRP A 32 0.25 -16.58 5.80
CA TRP A 32 -0.65 -15.55 5.35
C TRP A 32 -0.42 -14.26 6.13
N LEU A 33 -0.03 -13.21 5.44
CA LEU A 33 0.17 -11.88 6.00
C LEU A 33 -1.15 -11.11 5.92
N ASP A 34 -1.70 -10.65 7.04
CA ASP A 34 -2.87 -9.78 7.00
C ASP A 34 -2.50 -8.42 6.40
N VAL A 35 -3.02 -8.16 5.20
CA VAL A 35 -2.90 -6.89 4.47
C VAL A 35 -4.23 -6.16 4.41
N SER A 36 -5.18 -6.55 5.28
CA SER A 36 -6.49 -5.89 5.39
C SER A 36 -6.39 -4.42 5.82
N CYS A 37 -5.34 -4.10 6.60
CA CYS A 37 -5.06 -2.77 7.14
C CYS A 37 -4.06 -1.95 6.29
N TYR A 38 -4.05 -2.16 4.97
CA TYR A 38 -3.42 -1.22 4.04
C TYR A 38 -4.35 -1.03 2.85
N ILE A 39 -5.57 -0.56 3.12
CA ILE A 39 -6.31 0.22 2.14
C ILE A 39 -5.68 1.61 2.21
N PRO A 40 -4.81 2.00 1.27
CA PRO A 40 -4.30 3.34 1.22
C PRO A 40 -5.42 4.20 0.63
N ASP A 41 -6.33 4.64 1.48
CA ASP A 41 -6.83 6.01 1.31
C ASP A 41 -5.75 7.04 1.74
N CYS A 42 -4.48 6.62 1.80
CA CYS A 42 -3.30 7.49 1.66
C CYS A 42 -3.12 7.92 0.20
N GLY A 43 -4.21 8.44 -0.35
CA GLY A 43 -4.46 8.73 -1.75
C GLY A 43 -5.93 9.13 -1.95
N GLY A 44 -6.61 9.59 -0.89
CA GLY A 44 -7.84 10.34 -1.08
C GLY A 44 -7.61 11.41 -2.16
N PRO A 45 -8.62 11.75 -2.97
CA PRO A 45 -8.50 12.80 -3.96
C PRO A 45 -8.22 14.13 -3.23
N GLY A 46 -6.94 14.41 -3.00
CA GLY A 46 -6.44 15.77 -2.89
C GLY A 46 -6.16 16.24 -4.32
N GLU A 47 -6.81 17.26 -4.88
CA GLU A 47 -7.50 18.38 -4.21
C GLU A 47 -6.82 18.78 -2.89
N GLY A 48 -5.54 19.14 -2.96
CA GLY A 48 -5.01 20.15 -2.02
C GLY A 48 -3.96 19.75 -0.99
N THR A 49 -2.91 18.99 -1.33
CA THR A 49 -1.68 18.97 -0.52
C THR A 49 -0.40 19.21 -1.33
N MET A 50 -0.46 20.18 -2.25
CA MET A 50 0.74 20.93 -2.61
C MET A 50 0.69 22.23 -1.82
N ASP A 51 1.43 22.30 -0.71
CA ASP A 51 1.70 23.58 -0.03
C ASP A 51 2.44 24.47 -1.04
N GLU A 52 1.83 25.55 -1.54
CA GLU A 52 2.43 26.50 -2.50
C GLU A 52 3.77 27.08 -1.99
N ARG A 53 4.03 27.01 -0.69
CA ARG A 53 5.32 27.39 -0.07
C ARG A 53 6.48 26.46 -0.45
N LEU A 54 6.19 25.22 -0.82
CA LEU A 54 7.19 24.24 -1.26
C LEU A 54 7.58 24.45 -2.73
N TYR A 55 6.69 25.04 -3.55
CA TYR A 55 6.99 25.46 -4.91
C TYR A 55 7.59 26.88 -4.95
N LYS A 56 8.63 27.12 -4.14
CA LYS A 56 9.46 28.33 -4.32
C LYS A 56 10.61 28.02 -5.26
N LYS A 57 10.45 28.50 -6.49
CA LYS A 57 11.49 28.74 -7.50
C LYS A 57 12.79 29.22 -6.83
N LYS A 58 13.84 28.41 -6.86
CA LYS A 58 15.21 28.87 -6.55
C LYS A 58 15.82 29.47 -7.81
N GLU A 59 16.02 30.79 -7.78
CA GLU A 59 17.17 31.53 -8.32
C GLU A 59 16.93 32.98 -7.85
N GLU A 60 17.33 33.38 -6.65
CA GLU A 60 18.66 33.76 -6.15
C GLU A 60 19.41 34.77 -7.05
N LYS A 61 19.84 35.87 -6.40
CA LYS A 61 20.71 36.99 -6.82
C LYS A 61 20.06 38.03 -7.75
N ASP A 62 20.13 39.34 -7.48
CA ASP A 62 21.19 40.11 -6.82
C ASP A 62 20.59 41.45 -6.34
N ILE A 63 20.96 41.87 -5.13
CA ILE A 63 20.86 43.25 -4.61
C ILE A 63 22.15 43.94 -5.11
N PRO A 64 22.12 45.15 -5.70
CA PRO A 64 21.63 46.38 -5.06
C PRO A 64 20.62 47.24 -5.84
#